data_AF-A0A562NX64-F1
#
_entry.id   AF-A0A562NX64-F1
#
_cell.length_a   1.000
_cell.length_b   1.000
_cell.length_c   1.000
_cell.angle_alpha   90.00
_cell.angle_beta   90.00
_cell.angle_gamma   90.00
#
_symmetry.space_group_name_H-M   'P 1'
#
loop_
_entity.id
_entity.type
_entity.pdbx_description
1 polymer ?
#
loop_
_entity_poly.entity_id
_entity_poly.type
_entity_poly.pdbx_seq_one_letter_code
_entity_poly.pdbx_strand_id
1 'polypeptide(L)'
;MPQRFSISTVVFFVLMLLLGIYFAYAAVQGPSGILRRVQIEAETAELREQRDALQAEVDETRNLTRRLSDDYLDLDLLDERARDVLGLVRADEIIIR
;
A
#
# COMPACT_ATOMS: atom_id res chain seq x y z
N MET A 1 -2.25 -32.22 -64.19
CA MET A 1 -1.83 -30.80 -64.23
C MET A 1 -1.11 -30.49 -62.92
N PRO A 2 0.19 -30.18 -62.91
CA PRO A 2 0.90 -29.94 -61.65
C PRO A 2 0.47 -28.59 -61.09
N GLN A 3 -0.17 -28.61 -59.92
CA GLN A 3 -0.58 -27.43 -59.17
C GLN A 3 0.70 -26.78 -58.62
N ARG A 4 1.24 -25.80 -59.36
CA ARG A 4 2.42 -25.04 -58.93
C ARG A 4 1.93 -24.10 -57.83
N PHE A 5 2.22 -24.44 -56.57
CA PHE A 5 1.97 -23.53 -55.46
C PHE A 5 2.61 -22.18 -55.77
N SER A 6 1.79 -21.14 -55.86
CA SER A 6 2.28 -19.78 -56.08
C SER A 6 3.03 -19.35 -54.83
N ILE A 7 4.27 -18.92 -54.97
CA ILE A 7 5.12 -18.42 -53.88
C ILE A 7 4.37 -17.33 -53.09
N SER A 8 3.59 -16.49 -53.78
CA SER A 8 2.75 -15.47 -53.16
C SER A 8 1.75 -16.03 -52.16
N THR A 9 1.15 -17.19 -52.44
CA THR A 9 0.22 -17.85 -51.54
C THR A 9 0.93 -18.33 -50.29
N VAL A 10 2.12 -18.93 -50.44
CA VAL A 10 2.93 -19.39 -49.29
C VAL A 10 3.34 -18.22 -48.41
N VAL A 11 3.85 -17.13 -49.01
CA VAL A 11 4.25 -15.92 -48.29
C VAL A 11 3.05 -15.30 -47.55
N PHE A 12 1.89 -15.23 -48.20
CA PHE A 12 0.67 -14.73 -47.59
C PHE A 12 0.26 -15.55 -46.35
N PHE A 13 0.26 -16.89 -46.46
CA PHE A 13 -0.05 -17.76 -45.33
C PHE A 13 0.96 -17.63 -44.18
N VAL A 14 2.26 -17.52 -44.49
CA VAL A 14 3.30 -17.32 -43.48
C VAL A 14 3.11 -15.99 -42.75
N LEU A 15 2.84 -14.90 -43.48
CA LEU A 15 2.57 -13.59 -42.87
C LEU A 15 1.33 -13.63 -41.97
N MET A 16 0.27 -14.27 -42.44
CA MET A 16 -0.98 -14.40 -41.69
C MET A 16 -0.79 -15.25 -40.41
N LEU A 17 0.02 -16.30 -40.49
CA LEU A 17 0.41 -17.13 -39.33
C LEU A 17 1.23 -16.33 -38.31
N LEU A 18 2.25 -15.60 -38.78
CA LEU A 18 3.09 -14.75 -37.91
C LEU A 18 2.27 -13.68 -37.21
N LEU A 19 1.32 -13.06 -37.92
CA LEU A 19 0.42 -12.07 -37.36
C LEU A 19 -0.50 -12.70 -36.29
N GLY A 20 -1.01 -13.90 -36.54
CA GLY A 20 -1.80 -14.67 -35.55
C GLY A 20 -1.00 -14.99 -34.29
N ILE A 21 0.25 -15.43 -34.44
CA ILE A 21 1.17 -15.70 -33.31
C ILE A 21 1.44 -14.42 -32.52
N TYR A 22 1.70 -13.30 -33.19
CA TYR A 22 1.90 -12.01 -32.54
C TYR A 22 0.69 -11.59 -31.69
N PHE A 23 -0.52 -11.73 -32.24
CA PHE A 23 -1.73 -11.41 -31.48
C PHE A 23 -1.98 -12.37 -30.32
N ALA A 24 -1.73 -13.67 -30.49
CA ALA A 24 -1.82 -14.64 -29.40
C ALA A 24 -0.84 -14.30 -28.27
N TYR A 25 0.40 -13.96 -28.62
CA TYR A 25 1.41 -13.49 -27.65
C TYR A 25 0.96 -12.21 -26.93
N ALA A 26 0.48 -11.22 -27.67
CA ALA A 26 0.01 -9.95 -27.12
C ALA A 26 -1.24 -10.11 -26.25
N ALA A 27 -2.11 -11.09 -26.54
CA ALA A 27 -3.27 -11.39 -25.71
C ALA A 27 -2.87 -12.04 -24.36
N VAL A 28 -1.79 -12.82 -24.34
CA VAL A 28 -1.28 -13.48 -23.13
C VAL A 28 -0.45 -12.53 -22.26
N GLN A 29 0.48 -11.77 -22.88
CA GLN A 29 1.42 -10.90 -22.15
C GLN A 29 1.03 -9.41 -22.14
N GLY A 30 -0.01 -9.03 -22.88
CA GLY A 30 -0.39 -7.63 -23.00
C GLY A 30 -1.03 -7.06 -21.73
N PRO A 31 -1.07 -5.72 -21.61
CA PRO A 31 -1.66 -5.04 -20.46
C PRO A 31 -3.16 -5.31 -20.30
N SER A 32 -3.84 -5.79 -21.34
CA SER A 32 -5.25 -6.22 -21.32
C SER A 32 -5.42 -7.74 -21.22
N GLY A 33 -4.34 -8.49 -20.99
CA GLY A 33 -4.38 -9.95 -20.92
C GLY A 33 -5.22 -10.45 -19.74
N ILE A 34 -5.78 -11.66 -19.88
CA ILE A 34 -6.69 -12.25 -18.89
C ILE A 34 -6.03 -12.36 -17.50
N LEU A 35 -4.70 -12.56 -17.46
CA LEU A 35 -3.90 -12.66 -16.25
C LEU A 35 -3.72 -11.32 -15.51
N ARG A 36 -3.95 -10.18 -16.17
CA ARG A 36 -3.81 -8.85 -15.55
C ARG A 36 -4.81 -8.63 -14.44
N ARG A 37 -6.03 -9.17 -14.55
CA ARG A 37 -7.08 -9.02 -13.53
C ARG A 37 -6.66 -9.63 -12.20
N VAL A 38 -6.11 -10.86 -12.24
CA VAL A 38 -5.65 -11.57 -11.04
C VAL A 38 -4.48 -10.82 -10.36
N GLN A 39 -3.55 -10.28 -11.16
CA GLN A 39 -2.45 -9.46 -10.63
C GLN A 39 -2.95 -8.18 -9.97
N ILE A 40 -3.86 -7.46 -10.63
CA ILE A 40 -4.42 -6.21 -10.08
C ILE A 40 -5.20 -6.49 -8.79
N GLU A 41 -5.98 -7.57 -8.75
CA GLU A 41 -6.73 -7.95 -7.54
C GLU A 41 -5.79 -8.28 -6.37
N ALA A 42 -4.71 -9.01 -6.62
CA ALA A 42 -3.69 -9.32 -5.61
C ALA A 42 -2.99 -8.04 -5.12
N GLU A 43 -2.55 -7.18 -6.03
CA GLU A 43 -1.92 -5.89 -5.71
C GLU A 43 -2.87 -4.98 -4.94
N THR A 44 -4.15 -4.96 -5.30
CA THR A 44 -5.18 -4.20 -4.59
C THR A 44 -5.41 -4.74 -3.18
N ALA A 45 -5.40 -6.07 -3.00
CA ALA A 45 -5.54 -6.68 -1.68
C ALA A 45 -4.36 -6.33 -0.76
N GLU A 46 -3.14 -6.44 -1.27
CA GLU A 46 -1.92 -6.07 -0.55
C GLU A 46 -1.92 -4.58 -0.18
N LEU A 47 -2.23 -3.70 -1.13
CA LEU A 47 -2.30 -2.27 -0.88
C LEU A 47 -3.38 -1.92 0.16
N ARG A 48 -4.52 -2.62 0.16
CA ARG A 48 -5.58 -2.42 1.18
C ARG A 48 -5.08 -2.79 2.57
N GLU A 49 -4.42 -3.93 2.71
CA GLU A 49 -3.86 -4.36 4.00
C GLU A 49 -2.85 -3.34 4.54
N GLN A 50 -1.95 -2.84 3.68
CA GLN A 50 -1.02 -1.78 4.06
C GLN A 50 -1.77 -0.50 4.48
N ARG A 51 -2.77 -0.09 3.70
CA ARG A 51 -3.56 1.11 3.99
C ARG A 51 -4.27 1.01 5.33
N ASP A 52 -4.82 -0.16 5.65
CA ASP A 52 -5.52 -0.40 6.91
C ASP A 52 -4.54 -0.41 8.10
N ALA A 53 -3.35 -0.97 7.94
CA ALA A 53 -2.29 -0.92 8.95
C ALA A 53 -1.84 0.52 9.24
N LEU A 54 -1.55 1.31 8.20
CA LEU A 54 -1.21 2.74 8.37
C LEU A 54 -2.37 3.54 8.98
N GLN A 55 -3.60 3.23 8.61
CA GLN A 55 -4.76 3.90 9.18
C GLN A 55 -4.87 3.63 10.69
N ALA A 56 -4.60 2.40 11.13
CA ALA A 56 -4.58 2.05 12.55
C ALA A 56 -3.50 2.83 13.32
N GLU A 57 -2.30 2.99 12.75
CA GLU A 57 -1.21 3.78 13.35
C GLU A 57 -1.56 5.27 13.47
N VAL A 58 -2.19 5.83 12.43
CA VAL A 58 -2.70 7.20 12.45
C VAL A 58 -3.76 7.38 13.53
N ASP A 59 -4.67 6.41 13.68
CA ASP A 59 -5.73 6.49 14.67
C ASP A 59 -5.21 6.32 16.11
N GLU A 60 -4.20 5.49 16.32
CA GLU A 60 -3.48 5.38 17.60
C GLU A 60 -2.79 6.71 17.93
N THR A 61 -2.01 7.26 17.00
CA THR A 61 -1.30 8.53 17.21
C THR A 61 -2.29 9.66 17.46
N ARG A 62 -3.38 9.72 16.71
CA ARG A 62 -4.45 10.70 16.90
C ARG A 62 -5.09 10.58 18.27
N ASN A 63 -5.30 9.36 18.76
CA ASN A 63 -5.81 9.13 20.11
C ASN A 63 -4.83 9.64 21.17
N LEU A 64 -3.54 9.30 21.06
CA LEU A 64 -2.50 9.80 21.96
C LEU A 64 -2.42 11.33 21.96
N THR A 65 -2.40 11.96 20.78
CA THR A 65 -2.42 13.42 20.65
C THR A 65 -3.68 14.03 21.26
N ARG A 66 -4.85 13.41 21.05
CA ARG A 66 -6.11 13.89 21.65
C ARG A 66 -6.08 13.79 23.18
N ARG A 67 -5.52 12.73 23.73
CA ARG A 67 -5.33 12.56 25.18
C ARG A 67 -4.31 13.54 25.75
N LEU A 68 -3.40 14.06 24.93
CA LEU A 68 -2.45 15.10 25.27
C LEU A 68 -2.99 16.51 25.04
N SER A 69 -4.17 16.68 24.42
CA SER A 69 -4.75 18.00 24.16
C SER A 69 -5.45 18.57 25.39
N ASP A 70 -5.35 19.89 25.57
CA ASP A 70 -5.80 20.67 26.75
C ASP A 70 -7.22 20.36 27.25
N ASP A 71 -8.14 19.90 26.39
CA ASP A 71 -9.51 19.54 26.80
C ASP A 71 -9.58 18.26 27.67
N TYR A 72 -8.53 17.43 27.68
CA TYR A 72 -8.40 16.19 28.47
C TYR A 72 -7.07 16.08 29.23
N LEU A 73 -6.22 17.11 29.15
CA LEU A 73 -4.92 17.15 29.79
C LEU A 73 -5.07 17.68 31.22
N ASP A 74 -5.05 16.76 32.19
CA ASP A 74 -5.07 17.14 33.61
C ASP A 74 -3.69 17.70 33.99
N LEU A 75 -3.60 19.03 34.03
CA LEU A 75 -2.41 19.79 34.40
C LEU A 75 -1.86 19.39 35.77
N ASP A 76 -2.73 18.93 36.69
CA ASP A 76 -2.31 18.49 38.02
C ASP A 76 -1.56 17.15 37.95
N LEU A 77 -2.01 16.21 37.11
CA LEU A 77 -1.29 14.94 36.87
C LEU A 77 0.05 15.15 36.14
N LEU A 78 0.14 16.18 35.30
CA LEU A 78 1.37 16.53 34.59
C LEU A 78 2.38 17.18 35.55
N ASP A 79 1.93 18.02 36.48
CA ASP A 79 2.76 18.55 37.56
C ASP A 79 3.23 17.42 38.47
N GLU A 80 2.35 16.53 38.93
CA GLU A 80 2.75 15.37 39.75
C GLU A 80 3.81 14.51 39.06
N ARG A 81 3.64 14.19 37.76
CA ARG A 81 4.63 13.42 37.00
C ARG A 81 5.93 14.19 36.77
N ALA A 82 5.87 15.50 36.59
CA ALA A 82 7.06 16.33 36.52
C ALA A 82 7.81 16.36 37.86
N ARG A 83 7.10 16.43 39.00
CA ARG A 83 7.72 16.35 40.34
C ARG A 83 8.35 14.99 40.61
N ASP A 84 7.66 13.90 40.24
CA ASP A 84 8.12 12.52 40.47
C ASP A 84 9.29 12.12 39.57
N VAL A 85 9.27 12.52 38.29
CA VAL A 85 10.32 12.15 37.31
C VAL A 85 11.50 13.11 37.31
N LEU A 86 11.24 14.42 37.39
CA LEU A 86 12.30 15.44 37.30
C LEU A 86 12.77 15.92 38.69
N GLY A 87 12.16 15.44 39.77
CA GLY A 87 12.47 15.90 41.13
C GLY A 87 12.18 17.39 41.34
N LEU A 88 11.26 17.96 40.54
CA LEU A 88 10.87 19.36 40.64
C LEU A 88 10.13 19.56 41.96
N VAL A 89 10.82 20.09 42.95
CA VAL A 89 10.24 20.53 44.22
C VAL A 89 10.30 22.05 44.24
N ARG A 90 9.20 22.70 44.59
CA ARG A 90 9.16 24.15 44.79
C ARG A 90 10.16 24.51 45.89
N ALA A 91 10.90 25.61 45.74
CA ALA A 91 12.00 25.98 46.64
C ALA A 91 11.59 26.10 48.14
N ASP A 92 10.29 26.09 48.40
CA ASP A 92 9.58 26.31 49.66
C ASP A 92 8.91 25.06 50.27
N GLU A 93 9.02 23.86 49.68
CA GLU A 93 8.41 22.63 50.23
C GLU A 93 9.39 21.80 51.10
N ILE A 94 9.00 21.48 52.35
CA ILE A 94 9.78 20.68 53.31
C ILE A 94 9.18 19.27 53.40
N ILE A 95 9.95 18.24 53.04
CA ILE A 95 9.56 16.83 53.21
C ILE A 95 9.75 16.43 54.68
N ILE A 96 8.65 16.12 55.37
CA ILE A 96 8.68 15.53 56.71
C ILE A 96 8.55 14.01 56.56
N ARG A 97 9.55 13.27 57.06
CA ARG A 97 9.66 11.82 57.06
C ARG A 97 8.89 11.19 58.23
#